data_AF-A0A0M8YEB0-F1
#
_entry.id   AF-A0A0M8YEB0-F1
#
_cell.length_a   1.000
_cell.length_b   1.000
_cell.length_c   1.000
_cell.angle_alpha   90.00
_cell.angle_beta   90.00
_cell.angle_gamma   90.00
#
_symmetry.space_group_name_H-M   'P 1'
#
loop_
_entity.id
_entity.type
_entity.pdbx_description
1 polymer ?
#
loop_
_entity_poly.entity_id
_entity_poly.type
_entity_poly.pdbx_seq_one_letter_code
_entity_poly.pdbx_strand_id
1 'polypeptide(L)'
;MHLRAICPAERTEAVLAALKSDPGVTHVVVLRGAAVDPVGDVVEAAVAREATDAVVASLCDLGVDRDGGVTLEQIDTALSDAADRAEEAAPGEAADAVVWEELLSRTGEESRLNATFLSFLTIACLLAAVGVVTNSPITIVGAMVVGPEFGPLAAIAVGLVLRRWDLVRRAALALAAGFPVAMVITAVAAFAGSFTDLFDRNMVLTAHQVDFVFQVGPFSLIVALLAGAAGMLSMTSAKSAALVGVFISVTTVPAAGYAAVAAVLAEWDICLQSIAQLAVNLVGIVAAAALVLALRNRRGQARDLGRPLANG
;
A
#
# COMPACT_ATOMS: atom_id res chain seq x y z
N MET A 1 -16.52 6.62 10.01
CA MET A 1 -15.28 7.39 10.20
C MET A 1 -15.51 8.45 11.27
N HIS A 2 -14.55 8.67 12.16
CA HIS A 2 -14.53 9.83 13.04
C HIS A 2 -13.73 10.92 12.36
N LEU A 3 -14.36 12.06 12.14
CA LEU A 3 -13.75 13.25 11.55
C LEU A 3 -13.53 14.27 12.64
N ARG A 4 -12.31 14.80 12.72
CA ARG A 4 -11.95 15.93 13.58
C ARG A 4 -11.36 17.03 12.72
N ALA A 5 -11.95 18.22 12.79
CA ALA A 5 -11.51 19.41 12.10
C ALA A 5 -11.14 20.50 13.12
N ILE A 6 -9.99 21.15 12.91
CA ILE A 6 -9.62 22.39 13.60
C ILE A 6 -9.79 23.51 12.59
N CYS A 7 -10.48 24.59 12.95
CA CYS A 7 -10.65 25.74 12.06
C CYS A 7 -10.67 27.07 12.83
N PRO A 8 -10.33 28.19 12.15
CA PRO A 8 -10.50 29.53 12.74
C PRO A 8 -11.95 29.76 13.15
N ALA A 9 -12.18 30.43 14.29
CA ALA A 9 -13.51 30.66 14.85
C ALA A 9 -14.49 31.33 13.87
N GLU A 10 -13.98 32.12 12.92
CA GLU A 10 -14.77 32.79 11.88
C GLU A 10 -15.40 31.81 10.87
N ARG A 11 -14.80 30.62 10.68
CA ARG A 11 -15.25 29.60 9.73
C ARG A 11 -16.09 28.50 10.37
N THR A 12 -16.18 28.45 11.70
CA THR A 12 -16.88 27.39 12.44
C THR A 12 -18.32 27.19 11.97
N GLU A 13 -19.08 28.27 11.77
CA GLU A 13 -20.47 28.15 11.32
C GLU A 13 -20.58 27.62 9.89
N ALA A 14 -19.64 27.97 9.00
CA ALA A 14 -19.59 27.42 7.64
C ALA A 14 -19.23 25.93 7.66
N VAL A 15 -18.29 25.52 8.51
CA VAL A 15 -17.91 24.11 8.72
C VAL A 15 -19.09 23.31 9.27
N LEU A 16 -19.79 23.82 10.28
CA LEU A 16 -20.99 23.18 10.84
C LEU A 16 -22.11 23.07 9.81
N ALA A 17 -22.31 24.09 8.98
CA ALA A 17 -23.30 24.06 7.91
C ALA A 17 -22.95 22.99 6.85
N ALA A 18 -21.68 22.92 6.44
CA ALA A 18 -21.20 21.90 5.51
C ALA A 18 -21.42 20.49 6.06
N LEU A 19 -21.03 20.23 7.31
CA LEU A 19 -21.22 18.93 7.97
C LEU A 19 -22.70 18.56 8.09
N LYS A 20 -23.56 19.48 8.53
CA LYS A 20 -25.00 19.21 8.70
C LYS A 20 -25.76 19.07 7.38
N SER A 21 -25.20 19.56 6.27
CA SER A 21 -25.83 19.44 4.96
C SER A 21 -25.68 18.06 4.33
N ASP A 22 -24.72 17.26 4.80
CA ASP A 22 -24.49 15.92 4.30
C ASP A 22 -25.26 14.89 5.15
N PRO A 23 -26.14 14.07 4.53
CA PRO A 23 -26.97 13.11 5.27
C PRO A 23 -26.15 11.96 5.87
N GLY A 24 -24.93 11.72 5.39
CA GLY A 24 -24.00 10.73 5.92
C GLY A 24 -23.25 11.20 7.17
N VAL A 25 -23.55 12.40 7.70
CA VAL A 25 -22.90 12.96 8.89
C VAL A 25 -23.81 12.93 10.10
N THR A 26 -23.26 12.52 11.25
CA THR A 26 -23.95 12.47 12.54
C THR A 26 -23.00 12.80 13.69
N HIS A 27 -23.53 12.84 14.92
CA HIS A 27 -22.76 13.12 16.14
C HIS A 27 -21.86 14.38 16.04
N VAL A 28 -22.38 15.46 15.44
CA VAL A 28 -21.61 16.70 15.28
C VAL A 28 -21.43 17.40 16.64
N VAL A 29 -20.18 17.63 17.03
CA VAL A 29 -19.76 18.30 18.27
C VAL A 29 -18.90 19.51 17.91
N VAL A 30 -19.05 20.59 18.67
CA VAL A 30 -18.21 21.78 18.56
C VAL A 30 -17.66 22.19 19.92
N LEU A 31 -16.35 22.37 19.99
CA LEU A 31 -15.61 22.87 21.15
C LEU A 31 -15.00 24.22 20.79
N ARG A 32 -15.68 25.29 21.18
CA ARG A 32 -15.26 26.66 20.83
C ARG A 32 -14.05 27.10 21.66
N GLY A 33 -13.04 27.67 21.00
CA GLY A 33 -11.79 28.16 21.59
C GLY A 33 -10.90 27.06 22.19
N ALA A 34 -11.14 25.79 21.85
CA ALA A 34 -10.42 24.66 22.42
C ALA A 34 -9.08 24.38 21.74
N ALA A 35 -8.89 24.81 20.49
CA ALA A 35 -7.64 24.59 19.76
C ALA A 35 -6.64 25.71 20.06
N VAL A 36 -5.41 25.30 20.39
CA VAL A 36 -4.30 26.22 20.75
C VAL A 36 -3.36 26.45 19.57
N ASP A 37 -3.03 25.42 18.80
CA ASP A 37 -2.18 25.52 17.62
C ASP A 37 -2.65 24.51 16.56
N PRO A 38 -3.22 24.95 15.42
CA PRO A 38 -3.61 26.33 15.15
C PRO A 38 -4.72 26.81 16.11
N VAL A 39 -4.74 28.11 16.44
CA VAL A 39 -5.74 28.71 17.33
C VAL A 39 -7.13 28.65 16.69
N GLY A 40 -8.14 28.16 17.42
CA GLY A 40 -9.52 28.16 16.92
C GLY A 40 -10.46 27.19 17.63
N ASP A 41 -11.43 26.70 16.87
CA ASP A 41 -12.47 25.78 17.33
C ASP A 41 -12.16 24.35 16.86
N VAL A 42 -12.55 23.36 17.66
CA VAL A 42 -12.53 21.95 17.27
C VAL A 42 -13.95 21.52 16.90
N VAL A 43 -14.12 20.95 15.72
CA VAL A 43 -15.37 20.37 15.25
C VAL A 43 -15.17 18.88 15.02
N GLU A 44 -15.99 18.06 15.64
CA GLU A 44 -15.93 16.61 15.50
C GLU A 44 -17.25 16.09 14.93
N ALA A 45 -17.19 15.01 14.16
CA ALA A 45 -18.38 14.34 13.63
C ALA A 45 -18.10 12.86 13.36
N ALA A 46 -19.14 12.04 13.41
CA ALA A 46 -19.12 10.71 12.81
C ALA A 46 -19.66 10.81 11.38
N VAL A 47 -18.93 10.24 10.42
CA VAL A 47 -19.24 10.30 8.99
C VAL A 47 -19.29 8.89 8.42
N ALA A 48 -20.34 8.56 7.68
CA ALA A 48 -20.44 7.34 6.89
C ALA A 48 -19.24 7.26 5.91
N ARG A 49 -18.70 6.06 5.67
CA ARG A 49 -17.46 5.90 4.90
C ARG A 49 -17.64 6.40 3.46
N GLU A 50 -18.82 6.16 2.90
CA GLU A 50 -19.31 6.56 1.59
C GLU A 50 -19.38 8.08 1.40
N ALA A 51 -19.69 8.81 2.48
CA ALA A 51 -19.80 10.27 2.49
C ALA A 51 -18.47 10.96 2.81
N THR A 52 -17.48 10.22 3.33
CA THR A 52 -16.25 10.80 3.89
C THR A 52 -15.49 11.64 2.87
N ASP A 53 -15.34 11.18 1.63
CA ASP A 53 -14.59 11.91 0.61
C ASP A 53 -15.26 13.25 0.23
N ALA A 54 -16.59 13.24 0.08
CA ALA A 54 -17.37 14.45 -0.22
C ALA A 54 -17.31 15.45 0.94
N VAL A 55 -17.43 14.97 2.17
CA VAL A 55 -17.32 15.80 3.38
C VAL A 55 -15.93 16.42 3.49
N VAL A 56 -14.86 15.64 3.30
CA VAL A 56 -13.48 16.14 3.34
C VAL A 56 -13.25 17.18 2.25
N ALA A 57 -13.73 16.93 1.02
CA ALA A 57 -13.63 17.89 -0.07
C ALA A 57 -14.34 19.22 0.28
N SER A 58 -15.53 19.17 0.88
CA SER A 58 -16.26 20.35 1.33
C SER A 58 -15.49 21.16 2.39
N LEU A 59 -14.84 20.48 3.34
CA LEU A 59 -13.99 21.15 4.33
C LEU A 59 -12.73 21.77 3.71
N CYS A 60 -12.14 21.12 2.71
CA CYS A 60 -11.01 21.65 1.96
C CYS A 60 -11.41 22.85 1.08
N ASP A 61 -12.61 22.85 0.50
CA ASP A 61 -13.15 24.01 -0.23
C ASP A 61 -13.33 25.23 0.70
N LEU A 62 -13.55 25.00 2.00
CA LEU A 62 -13.56 26.03 3.05
C LEU A 62 -12.15 26.41 3.56
N GLY A 63 -11.09 25.80 3.02
CA GLY A 63 -9.69 26.03 3.39
C GLY A 63 -9.31 25.54 4.78
N VAL A 64 -10.10 24.63 5.37
CA VAL A 64 -9.84 24.06 6.72
C VAL A 64 -8.52 23.32 6.76
N ASP A 65 -8.12 22.71 5.66
CA ASP A 65 -6.85 22.02 5.56
C ASP A 65 -5.66 22.99 5.69
N ARG A 66 -5.78 24.22 5.18
CA ARG A 66 -4.68 25.21 5.11
C ARG A 66 -4.49 25.98 6.41
N ASP A 67 -5.57 26.50 6.97
CA ASP A 67 -5.55 27.40 8.13
C ASP A 67 -5.85 26.66 9.45
N GLY A 68 -6.05 25.36 9.37
CA GLY A 68 -6.54 24.51 10.44
C GLY A 68 -5.96 23.10 10.34
N GLY A 69 -6.83 22.09 10.45
CA GLY A 69 -6.45 20.71 10.21
C GLY A 69 -7.67 19.80 10.08
N VAL A 70 -7.52 18.69 9.36
CA VAL A 70 -8.53 17.63 9.29
C VAL A 70 -7.84 16.31 9.61
N THR A 71 -8.42 15.53 10.50
CA THR A 71 -7.97 14.20 10.89
C THR A 71 -9.14 13.23 10.74
N LEU A 72 -8.84 12.03 10.24
CA LEU A 72 -9.81 10.97 10.04
C LEU A 72 -9.35 9.73 10.78
N GLU A 73 -10.25 9.12 11.52
CA GLU A 73 -10.03 7.85 12.19
C GLU A 73 -11.13 6.85 11.80
N GLN A 74 -10.78 5.58 11.71
CA GLN A 74 -11.76 4.53 11.47
C GLN A 74 -12.50 4.21 12.77
N ILE A 75 -13.83 4.12 12.69
CA ILE A 75 -14.65 3.69 13.82
C ILE A 75 -14.88 2.18 13.66
N ASP A 76 -14.39 1.38 14.60
CA ASP A 76 -14.55 -0.08 14.57
C ASP A 76 -15.99 -0.51 14.88
N THR A 77 -16.67 0.22 15.75
CA THR A 77 -18.06 -0.05 16.14
C THR A 77 -18.74 1.24 16.57
N ALA A 78 -19.94 1.48 16.04
CA ALA A 78 -20.85 2.52 16.50
C ALA A 78 -22.18 1.86 16.88
N LEU A 79 -22.75 2.25 18.03
CA LEU A 79 -24.08 1.82 18.47
C LEU A 79 -24.95 3.07 18.58
N SER A 80 -25.68 3.40 17.52
CA SER A 80 -26.52 4.60 17.47
C SER A 80 -27.48 4.57 16.29
N ASP A 81 -28.78 4.73 16.54
CA ASP A 81 -29.80 4.91 15.49
C ASP A 81 -29.50 6.12 14.58
N ALA A 82 -28.74 7.10 15.08
CA ALA A 82 -28.31 8.25 14.28
C ALA A 82 -27.12 7.93 13.38
N ALA A 83 -26.28 6.95 13.74
CA ALA A 83 -25.23 6.42 12.87
C ALA A 83 -25.82 5.49 11.81
N ASP A 84 -26.73 4.61 12.21
CA ASP A 84 -27.39 3.68 11.28
C ASP A 84 -28.15 4.46 10.18
N ARG A 85 -28.92 5.50 10.56
CA ARG A 85 -29.59 6.37 9.58
C ARG A 85 -28.63 7.13 8.68
N ALA A 86 -27.47 7.53 9.19
CA ALA A 86 -26.47 8.23 8.38
C ALA A 86 -25.82 7.29 7.37
N GLU A 87 -25.56 6.04 7.75
CA GLU A 87 -25.07 4.99 6.85
C GLU A 87 -26.12 4.65 5.78
N GLU A 88 -27.38 4.44 6.16
CA GLU A 88 -28.49 4.18 5.22
C GLU A 88 -28.74 5.33 4.24
N ALA A 89 -28.51 6.58 4.67
CA ALA A 89 -28.72 7.76 3.84
C ALA A 89 -27.52 8.09 2.95
N ALA A 90 -26.34 7.51 3.22
CA ALA A 90 -25.15 7.72 2.42
C ALA A 90 -25.20 6.87 1.13
N PRO A 91 -24.84 7.43 -0.03
CA PRO A 91 -24.97 6.71 -1.29
C PRO A 91 -23.84 5.69 -1.47
N GLY A 92 -24.19 4.40 -1.45
CA GLY A 92 -23.27 3.31 -1.80
C GLY A 92 -23.26 2.19 -0.76
N GLU A 93 -22.23 1.35 -0.81
CA GLU A 93 -21.93 0.39 0.25
C GLU A 93 -20.57 0.73 0.88
N ALA A 94 -20.50 0.72 2.21
CA ALA A 94 -19.30 1.10 2.96
C ALA A 94 -18.10 0.24 2.58
N ALA A 95 -18.32 -1.03 2.23
CA ALA A 95 -17.27 -1.96 1.81
C ALA A 95 -16.60 -1.54 0.48
N ASP A 96 -17.32 -0.79 -0.36
CA ASP A 96 -16.88 -0.31 -1.67
C ASP A 96 -16.41 1.15 -1.66
N ALA A 97 -16.73 1.90 -0.60
CA ALA A 97 -16.32 3.29 -0.43
C ALA A 97 -14.81 3.42 -0.29
N VAL A 98 -14.21 4.19 -1.22
CA VAL A 98 -12.80 4.53 -1.22
C VAL A 98 -12.64 5.94 -0.64
N VAL A 99 -11.92 6.03 0.48
CA VAL A 99 -11.51 7.31 1.05
C VAL A 99 -10.16 7.68 0.43
N TRP A 100 -10.15 8.62 -0.52
CA TRP A 100 -8.97 8.85 -1.38
C TRP A 100 -7.79 9.42 -0.62
N GLU A 101 -8.03 10.35 0.31
CA GLU A 101 -6.98 10.92 1.16
C GLU A 101 -6.36 9.88 2.10
N GLU A 102 -7.16 8.95 2.63
CA GLU A 102 -6.65 7.83 3.43
C GLU A 102 -5.75 6.93 2.57
N LEU A 103 -6.19 6.58 1.36
CA LEU A 103 -5.43 5.75 0.43
C LEU A 103 -4.13 6.43 -0.01
N LEU A 104 -4.17 7.72 -0.34
CA LEU A 104 -3.00 8.53 -0.72
C LEU A 104 -1.99 8.65 0.43
N SER A 105 -2.47 8.92 1.64
CA SER A 105 -1.63 9.01 2.83
C SER A 105 -0.93 7.67 3.09
N ARG A 106 -1.71 6.59 3.16
CA ARG A 106 -1.20 5.24 3.43
C ARG A 106 -0.18 4.78 2.38
N THR A 107 -0.51 4.91 1.09
CA THR A 107 0.42 4.53 0.00
C THR A 107 1.63 5.46 -0.07
N GLY A 108 1.46 6.74 0.26
CA GLY A 108 2.55 7.72 0.36
C GLY A 108 3.56 7.38 1.45
N GLU A 109 3.10 6.93 2.61
CA GLU A 109 3.97 6.49 3.72
C GLU A 109 4.65 5.15 3.44
N GLU A 110 3.91 4.16 2.92
CA GLU A 110 4.45 2.82 2.64
C GLU A 110 5.42 2.83 1.44
N SER A 111 5.35 3.81 0.54
CA SER A 111 6.22 3.91 -0.65
C SER A 111 7.60 4.51 -0.41
N ARG A 112 7.97 4.74 0.86
CA ARG A 112 9.19 5.44 1.22
C ARG A 112 10.39 4.52 1.27
N LEU A 113 11.45 4.92 0.59
CA LEU A 113 12.77 4.34 0.82
C LEU A 113 13.31 4.81 2.18
N ASN A 114 13.13 3.97 3.21
CA ASN A 114 13.65 4.20 4.55
C ASN A 114 14.42 2.96 5.05
N ALA A 115 15.08 3.09 6.19
CA ALA A 115 15.88 2.00 6.76
C ALA A 115 15.05 0.76 7.09
N THR A 116 13.80 0.93 7.55
CA THR A 116 12.88 -0.16 7.88
C THR A 116 12.49 -0.95 6.64
N PHE A 117 12.09 -0.29 5.56
CA PHE A 117 11.78 -0.87 4.26
C PHE A 117 12.98 -1.66 3.73
N LEU A 118 14.17 -1.05 3.74
CA LEU A 118 15.38 -1.71 3.26
C LEU A 118 15.76 -2.93 4.11
N SER A 119 15.59 -2.83 5.43
CA SER A 119 15.88 -3.93 6.36
C SER A 119 14.94 -5.10 6.13
N PHE A 120 13.63 -4.86 6.06
CA PHE A 120 12.65 -5.92 5.79
C PHE A 120 12.87 -6.55 4.41
N LEU A 121 13.07 -5.75 3.37
CA LEU A 121 13.32 -6.27 2.03
C LEU A 121 14.61 -7.11 1.96
N THR A 122 15.66 -6.69 2.66
CA THR A 122 16.93 -7.44 2.75
C THR A 122 16.74 -8.75 3.51
N ILE A 123 16.05 -8.73 4.65
CA ILE A 123 15.74 -9.95 5.42
C ILE A 123 14.90 -10.90 4.57
N ALA A 124 13.90 -10.39 3.86
CA ALA A 124 13.05 -11.17 2.97
C ALA A 124 13.87 -11.81 1.83
N CYS A 125 14.79 -11.08 1.20
CA CYS A 125 15.69 -11.64 0.18
C CYS A 125 16.65 -12.70 0.74
N LEU A 126 17.17 -12.50 1.96
CA LEU A 126 18.00 -13.49 2.65
C LEU A 126 17.21 -14.77 2.98
N LEU A 127 15.98 -14.63 3.49
CA LEU A 127 15.08 -15.76 3.72
C LEU A 127 14.77 -16.51 2.42
N ALA A 128 14.53 -15.78 1.33
CA ALA A 128 14.35 -16.37 0.01
C ALA A 128 15.59 -17.15 -0.44
N ALA A 129 16.79 -16.58 -0.29
CA ALA A 129 18.04 -17.26 -0.62
C ALA A 129 18.23 -18.55 0.19
N VAL A 130 17.97 -18.52 1.50
CA VAL A 130 17.99 -19.70 2.36
C VAL A 130 16.94 -20.72 1.89
N GLY A 131 15.73 -20.28 1.57
CA GLY A 131 14.65 -21.15 1.09
C GLY A 131 15.00 -21.85 -0.22
N VAL A 132 15.66 -21.15 -1.14
CA VAL A 132 16.15 -21.71 -2.40
C VAL A 132 17.22 -22.78 -2.15
N VAL A 133 18.20 -22.46 -1.32
CA VAL A 133 19.34 -23.36 -1.03
C VAL A 133 18.91 -24.59 -0.24
N THR A 134 17.96 -24.43 0.68
CA THR A 134 17.39 -25.53 1.46
C THR A 134 16.27 -26.28 0.73
N ASN A 135 15.93 -25.87 -0.50
CA ASN A 135 14.81 -26.41 -1.28
C ASN A 135 13.51 -26.46 -0.45
N SER A 136 13.22 -25.39 0.29
CA SER A 136 12.11 -25.29 1.25
C SER A 136 11.06 -24.28 0.76
N PRO A 137 9.95 -24.74 0.16
CA PRO A 137 8.84 -23.88 -0.23
C PRO A 137 8.25 -23.09 0.96
N ILE A 138 8.25 -23.66 2.17
CA ILE A 138 7.73 -23.01 3.38
C ILE A 138 8.57 -21.78 3.75
N THR A 139 9.89 -21.89 3.65
CA THR A 139 10.80 -20.76 3.92
C THR A 139 10.63 -19.66 2.87
N ILE A 140 10.39 -20.04 1.62
CA ILE A 140 10.10 -19.11 0.52
C ILE A 140 8.78 -18.36 0.77
N VAL A 141 7.73 -19.07 1.21
CA VAL A 141 6.48 -18.44 1.63
C VAL A 141 6.71 -17.48 2.79
N GLY A 142 7.55 -17.85 3.75
CA GLY A 142 7.97 -16.96 4.84
C GLY A 142 8.61 -15.67 4.31
N ALA A 143 9.49 -15.76 3.32
CA ALA A 143 10.11 -14.60 2.67
C ALA A 143 9.06 -13.69 1.98
N MET A 144 8.07 -14.28 1.30
CA MET A 144 6.99 -13.54 0.63
C MET A 144 6.14 -12.73 1.62
N VAL A 145 5.87 -13.28 2.81
CA VAL A 145 5.08 -12.59 3.85
C VAL A 145 5.83 -11.39 4.46
N VAL A 146 7.16 -11.45 4.52
CA VAL A 146 8.00 -10.40 5.11
C VAL A 146 8.22 -9.24 4.12
N GLY A 147 8.06 -9.46 2.82
CA GLY A 147 8.30 -8.49 1.77
C GLY A 147 7.48 -7.19 1.90
N PRO A 148 8.12 -6.01 1.99
CA PRO A 148 7.42 -4.73 2.12
C PRO A 148 7.09 -4.07 0.77
N GLU A 149 7.25 -4.77 -0.37
CA GLU A 149 7.19 -4.17 -1.71
C GLU A 149 5.79 -3.75 -2.17
N PHE A 150 4.73 -4.24 -1.52
CA PHE A 150 3.36 -3.96 -1.96
C PHE A 150 2.98 -2.49 -1.80
N GLY A 151 3.40 -1.85 -0.70
CA GLY A 151 3.14 -0.43 -0.46
C GLY A 151 3.61 0.47 -1.61
N PRO A 152 4.89 0.39 -2.02
CA PRO A 152 5.38 1.07 -3.22
C PRO A 152 4.64 0.68 -4.51
N LEU A 153 4.29 -0.59 -4.72
CA LEU A 153 3.54 -1.01 -5.92
C LEU A 153 2.14 -0.38 -5.98
N ALA A 154 1.42 -0.37 -4.85
CA ALA A 154 0.13 0.28 -4.71
C ALA A 154 0.25 1.80 -4.93
N ALA A 155 1.30 2.44 -4.41
CA ALA A 155 1.57 3.85 -4.63
C ALA A 155 1.80 4.18 -6.11
N ILE A 156 2.52 3.34 -6.87
CA ILE A 156 2.64 3.50 -8.32
C ILE A 156 1.26 3.40 -8.97
N ALA A 157 0.46 2.40 -8.63
CA ALA A 157 -0.88 2.24 -9.19
C ALA A 157 -1.80 3.45 -8.91
N VAL A 158 -1.84 3.92 -7.66
CA VAL A 158 -2.57 5.13 -7.23
C VAL A 158 -2.06 6.36 -8.00
N GLY A 159 -0.74 6.53 -8.06
CA GLY A 159 -0.12 7.65 -8.76
C GLY A 159 -0.40 7.65 -10.27
N LEU A 160 -0.46 6.48 -10.91
CA LEU A 160 -0.83 6.37 -12.33
C LEU A 160 -2.30 6.73 -12.57
N VAL A 161 -3.22 6.26 -11.73
CA VAL A 161 -4.66 6.54 -11.87
C VAL A 161 -5.00 8.00 -11.58
N LEU A 162 -4.40 8.58 -10.54
CA LEU A 162 -4.61 9.98 -10.14
C LEU A 162 -3.67 10.96 -10.85
N ARG A 163 -2.76 10.47 -11.72
CA ARG A 163 -1.75 11.26 -12.44
C ARG A 163 -0.78 12.02 -11.52
N ARG A 164 -0.52 11.48 -10.33
CA ARG A 164 0.43 11.98 -9.33
C ARG A 164 1.84 11.40 -9.54
N TRP A 165 2.60 12.05 -10.42
CA TRP A 165 3.96 11.61 -10.78
C TRP A 165 4.98 11.72 -9.65
N ASP A 166 4.72 12.56 -8.64
CA ASP A 166 5.51 12.63 -7.41
C ASP A 166 5.46 11.31 -6.64
N LEU A 167 4.27 10.72 -6.49
CA LEU A 167 4.06 9.42 -5.85
C LEU A 167 4.69 8.30 -6.69
N VAL A 168 4.45 8.29 -8.00
CA VAL A 168 5.04 7.29 -8.93
C VAL A 168 6.57 7.31 -8.85
N ARG A 169 7.19 8.48 -8.91
CA ARG A 169 8.66 8.61 -8.88
C ARG A 169 9.23 8.16 -7.54
N ARG A 170 8.61 8.55 -6.43
CA ARG A 170 9.05 8.17 -5.07
C ARG A 170 9.01 6.65 -4.89
N ALA A 171 7.89 6.04 -5.25
CA ALA A 171 7.67 4.60 -5.14
C ALA A 171 8.55 3.79 -6.11
N ALA A 172 8.68 4.24 -7.36
CA ALA A 172 9.56 3.61 -8.34
C ALA A 172 11.02 3.67 -7.91
N LEU A 173 11.46 4.79 -7.32
CA LEU A 173 12.82 4.91 -6.77
C LEU A 173 13.02 3.99 -5.56
N ALA A 174 12.02 3.83 -4.70
CA ALA A 174 12.10 2.90 -3.57
C ALA A 174 12.28 1.45 -4.04
N LEU A 175 11.53 1.01 -5.07
CA LEU A 175 11.68 -0.34 -5.64
C LEU A 175 12.99 -0.50 -6.41
N ALA A 176 13.33 0.47 -7.28
CA ALA A 176 14.51 0.43 -8.13
C ALA A 176 15.82 0.55 -7.35
N ALA A 177 15.82 1.17 -6.16
CA ALA A 177 16.98 1.17 -5.26
C ALA A 177 16.94 0.01 -4.27
N GLY A 178 15.76 -0.27 -3.69
CA GLY A 178 15.58 -1.26 -2.63
C GLY A 178 15.91 -2.68 -3.08
N PHE A 179 15.35 -3.14 -4.20
CA PHE A 179 15.60 -4.50 -4.69
C PHE A 179 17.10 -4.71 -5.01
N PRO A 180 17.78 -3.85 -5.79
CA PRO A 180 19.21 -4.05 -6.04
C PRO A 180 20.07 -4.03 -4.79
N VAL A 181 19.81 -3.13 -3.84
CA VAL A 181 20.59 -3.10 -2.58
C VAL A 181 20.37 -4.38 -1.78
N ALA A 182 19.12 -4.83 -1.63
CA ALA A 182 18.79 -6.09 -0.96
C ALA A 182 19.45 -7.28 -1.67
N MET A 183 19.36 -7.36 -3.00
CA MET A 183 19.98 -8.42 -3.82
C MET A 183 21.50 -8.43 -3.68
N VAL A 184 22.17 -7.27 -3.69
CA VAL A 184 23.62 -7.18 -3.50
C VAL A 184 24.01 -7.67 -2.11
N ILE A 185 23.30 -7.27 -1.06
CA ILE A 185 23.57 -7.75 0.30
C ILE A 185 23.35 -9.26 0.38
N THR A 186 22.27 -9.78 -0.20
CA THR A 186 21.99 -11.21 -0.28
C THR A 186 23.07 -11.97 -1.06
N ALA A 187 23.55 -11.43 -2.17
CA ALA A 187 24.63 -12.02 -2.96
C ALA A 187 25.94 -12.06 -2.17
N VAL A 188 26.30 -10.98 -1.45
CA VAL A 188 27.47 -10.95 -0.57
C VAL A 188 27.35 -11.99 0.54
N ALA A 189 26.16 -12.13 1.15
CA ALA A 189 25.92 -13.14 2.18
C ALA A 189 26.01 -14.57 1.64
N ALA A 190 25.43 -14.83 0.46
CA ALA A 190 25.51 -16.13 -0.20
C ALA A 190 26.96 -16.47 -0.60
N PHE A 191 27.71 -15.49 -1.12
CA PHE A 191 29.13 -15.64 -1.42
C PHE A 191 29.94 -15.93 -0.15
N ALA A 192 29.71 -15.21 0.94
CA ALA A 192 30.38 -15.48 2.23
C ALA A 192 30.07 -16.90 2.74
N GLY A 193 28.84 -17.36 2.61
CA GLY A 193 28.44 -18.71 3.00
C GLY A 193 29.05 -19.82 2.14
N SER A 194 29.43 -19.53 0.89
CA SER A 194 30.14 -20.50 0.04
C SER A 194 31.52 -20.87 0.58
N PHE A 195 32.16 -20.01 1.39
CA PHE A 195 33.43 -20.33 2.05
C PHE A 195 33.27 -21.25 3.26
N THR A 196 32.07 -21.40 3.82
CA THR A 196 31.82 -22.20 5.03
C THR A 196 31.24 -23.58 4.72
N ASP A 197 31.31 -24.05 3.48
CA ASP A 197 30.66 -25.29 2.98
C ASP A 197 29.14 -25.37 3.25
N LEU A 198 28.52 -24.22 3.57
CA LEU A 198 27.09 -24.14 3.86
C LEU A 198 26.25 -24.07 2.57
N PHE A 199 26.90 -23.78 1.43
CA PHE A 199 26.29 -23.61 0.12
C PHE A 199 27.05 -24.45 -0.91
N ASP A 200 26.59 -25.68 -1.15
CA ASP A 200 27.08 -26.48 -2.28
C ASP A 200 26.31 -26.12 -3.56
N ARG A 201 27.03 -25.94 -4.67
CA ARG A 201 26.47 -25.65 -6.01
C ARG A 201 25.44 -26.70 -6.42
N ASN A 202 25.61 -27.95 -5.98
CA ASN A 202 24.68 -29.03 -6.27
C ASN A 202 23.33 -28.90 -5.54
N MET A 203 23.27 -28.20 -4.39
CA MET A 203 22.02 -28.03 -3.65
C MET A 203 21.04 -27.13 -4.40
N VAL A 204 21.52 -26.11 -5.12
CA VAL A 204 20.67 -25.18 -5.89
C VAL A 204 20.21 -25.80 -7.21
N LEU A 205 21.09 -26.55 -7.90
CA LEU A 205 20.77 -27.20 -9.18
C LEU A 205 19.81 -28.39 -9.05
N THR A 206 19.67 -28.97 -7.85
CA THR A 206 18.76 -30.10 -7.58
C THR A 206 17.46 -29.66 -6.87
N ALA A 207 17.28 -28.35 -6.67
CA ALA A 207 16.17 -27.78 -5.90
C ALA A 207 14.86 -27.69 -6.72
N HIS A 208 14.36 -28.83 -7.18
CA HIS A 208 13.16 -28.89 -8.03
C HIS A 208 11.87 -28.38 -7.38
N GLN A 209 11.79 -28.32 -6.03
CA GLN A 209 10.57 -27.89 -5.35
C GLN A 209 10.39 -26.37 -5.38
N VAL A 210 11.43 -25.62 -5.75
CA VAL A 210 11.42 -24.15 -5.77
C VAL A 210 11.50 -23.61 -7.21
N ASP A 211 11.44 -24.47 -8.22
CA ASP A 211 11.54 -24.08 -9.64
C ASP A 211 10.44 -23.11 -10.08
N PHE A 212 9.28 -23.16 -9.43
CA PHE A 212 8.16 -22.23 -9.66
C PHE A 212 8.53 -20.75 -9.40
N VAL A 213 9.60 -20.48 -8.65
CA VAL A 213 10.05 -19.12 -8.30
C VAL A 213 10.69 -18.41 -9.50
N PHE A 214 11.36 -19.12 -10.40
CA PHE A 214 12.07 -18.54 -11.54
C PHE A 214 11.47 -18.91 -12.91
N GLN A 215 10.55 -19.88 -12.96
CA GLN A 215 9.84 -20.22 -14.21
C GLN A 215 8.89 -19.10 -14.62
N VAL A 216 9.36 -18.27 -15.57
CA VAL A 216 8.53 -17.27 -16.23
C VAL A 216 7.47 -17.98 -17.06
N GLY A 217 6.21 -17.81 -16.68
CA GLY A 217 5.09 -18.46 -17.35
C GLY A 217 3.80 -17.64 -17.30
N PRO A 218 2.83 -17.97 -18.17
CA PRO A 218 1.54 -17.29 -18.22
C PRO A 218 0.79 -17.36 -16.88
N PHE A 219 0.95 -18.45 -16.13
CA PHE A 219 0.37 -18.58 -14.80
C PHE A 219 0.96 -17.61 -13.77
N SER A 220 2.25 -17.28 -13.86
CA SER A 220 2.83 -16.26 -12.97
C SER A 220 2.22 -14.89 -13.23
N LEU A 221 2.03 -14.53 -14.51
CA LEU A 221 1.37 -13.28 -14.86
C LEU A 221 -0.08 -13.26 -14.35
N ILE A 222 -0.83 -14.37 -14.51
CA ILE A 222 -2.19 -14.49 -13.98
C ILE A 222 -2.20 -14.27 -12.46
N VAL A 223 -1.28 -14.91 -11.73
CA VAL A 223 -1.15 -14.73 -10.27
C VAL A 223 -0.79 -13.30 -9.92
N ALA A 224 0.16 -12.67 -10.61
CA ALA A 224 0.52 -11.26 -10.40
C ALA A 224 -0.65 -10.31 -10.62
N LEU A 225 -1.46 -10.56 -11.67
CA LEU A 225 -2.66 -9.77 -11.94
C LEU A 225 -3.73 -9.97 -10.85
N LEU A 226 -4.00 -11.21 -10.45
CA LEU A 226 -4.95 -11.50 -9.37
C LEU A 226 -4.51 -10.92 -8.04
N ALA A 227 -3.22 -11.01 -7.73
CA ALA A 227 -2.63 -10.46 -6.51
C ALA A 227 -2.70 -8.93 -6.50
N GLY A 228 -2.36 -8.26 -7.61
CA GLY A 228 -2.50 -6.81 -7.73
C GLY A 228 -3.95 -6.36 -7.59
N ALA A 229 -4.89 -7.08 -8.18
CA ALA A 229 -6.31 -6.79 -8.05
C ALA A 229 -6.80 -6.97 -6.60
N ALA A 230 -6.52 -8.13 -5.99
CA ALA A 230 -6.94 -8.45 -4.63
C ALA A 230 -6.29 -7.51 -3.59
N GLY A 231 -5.00 -7.22 -3.74
CA GLY A 231 -4.28 -6.30 -2.87
C GLY A 231 -4.85 -4.87 -2.96
N MET A 232 -5.12 -4.37 -4.17
CA MET A 232 -5.73 -3.05 -4.33
C MET A 232 -7.14 -3.00 -3.75
N LEU A 233 -7.96 -4.03 -3.99
CA LEU A 233 -9.30 -4.14 -3.39
C LEU A 233 -9.23 -4.11 -1.86
N SER A 234 -8.28 -4.84 -1.26
CA SER A 234 -8.13 -4.87 0.19
C SER A 234 -7.62 -3.56 0.76
N MET A 235 -6.72 -2.83 0.08
CA MET A 235 -6.30 -1.49 0.52
C MET A 235 -7.42 -0.47 0.42
N THR A 236 -8.31 -0.60 -0.56
CA THR A 236 -9.44 0.32 -0.73
C THR A 236 -10.63 -0.02 0.17
N SER A 237 -10.66 -1.21 0.77
CA SER A 237 -11.75 -1.68 1.61
C SER A 237 -11.40 -1.54 3.09
N ALA A 238 -12.42 -1.44 3.95
CA ALA A 238 -12.26 -1.45 5.41
C ALA A 238 -11.75 -2.80 5.99
N LYS A 239 -11.57 -3.83 5.14
CA LYS A 239 -11.16 -5.18 5.54
C LYS A 239 -9.67 -5.43 5.22
N SER A 240 -8.81 -5.17 6.20
CA SER A 240 -7.35 -5.37 6.10
C SER A 240 -6.89 -6.84 6.07
N ALA A 241 -7.74 -7.81 6.43
CA ALA A 241 -7.33 -9.20 6.62
C ALA A 241 -6.96 -9.95 5.31
N ALA A 242 -7.39 -9.45 4.14
CA ALA A 242 -7.14 -10.12 2.87
C ALA A 242 -5.72 -9.90 2.32
N LEU A 243 -4.99 -8.87 2.78
CA LEU A 243 -3.67 -8.52 2.28
C LEU A 243 -2.61 -9.62 2.52
N VAL A 244 -2.67 -10.30 3.67
CA VAL A 244 -1.67 -11.32 4.03
C VAL A 244 -1.67 -12.51 3.05
N GLY A 245 -2.86 -12.98 2.64
CA GLY A 245 -2.98 -14.09 1.70
C GLY A 245 -2.54 -13.73 0.28
N VAL A 246 -2.73 -12.48 -0.11
CA VAL A 246 -2.24 -11.95 -1.40
C VAL A 246 -0.72 -11.93 -1.43
N PHE A 247 -0.07 -11.52 -0.35
CA PHE A 247 1.40 -11.44 -0.28
C PHE A 247 2.08 -12.80 -0.39
N ILE A 248 1.46 -13.86 0.14
CA ILE A 248 1.95 -15.24 0.00
C ILE A 248 1.94 -15.72 -1.47
N SER A 249 1.08 -15.16 -2.32
CA SER A 249 0.90 -15.66 -3.68
C SER A 249 1.94 -15.13 -4.67
N VAL A 250 2.66 -14.05 -4.34
CA VAL A 250 3.53 -13.35 -5.28
C VAL A 250 4.99 -13.76 -5.10
N THR A 251 5.68 -14.04 -6.20
CA THR A 251 7.08 -14.51 -6.23
C THR A 251 8.12 -13.40 -6.42
N THR A 252 7.80 -12.14 -6.11
CA THR A 252 8.70 -10.97 -6.26
C THR A 252 9.96 -11.08 -5.43
N VAL A 253 9.85 -11.13 -4.10
CA VAL A 253 11.00 -11.32 -3.20
C VAL A 253 11.74 -12.63 -3.47
N PRO A 254 11.05 -13.78 -3.61
CA PRO A 254 11.70 -15.02 -3.99
C PRO A 254 12.51 -14.93 -5.28
N ALA A 255 11.98 -14.31 -6.33
CA ALA A 255 12.69 -14.11 -7.59
C ALA A 255 13.94 -13.24 -7.40
N ALA A 256 13.86 -12.17 -6.59
CA ALA A 256 15.03 -11.34 -6.28
C ALA A 256 16.11 -12.11 -5.49
N GLY A 257 15.72 -12.88 -4.47
CA GLY A 257 16.62 -13.73 -3.70
C GLY A 257 17.26 -14.83 -4.54
N TYR A 258 16.48 -15.48 -5.41
CA TYR A 258 16.97 -16.49 -6.35
C TYR A 258 17.98 -15.87 -7.33
N ALA A 259 17.65 -14.72 -7.93
CA ALA A 259 18.56 -14.01 -8.83
C ALA A 259 19.90 -13.69 -8.16
N ALA A 260 19.88 -13.24 -6.89
CA ALA A 260 21.09 -12.97 -6.12
C ALA A 260 21.95 -14.23 -5.91
N VAL A 261 21.33 -15.37 -5.57
CA VAL A 261 22.04 -16.65 -5.40
C VAL A 261 22.59 -17.18 -6.74
N ALA A 262 21.79 -17.14 -7.80
CA ALA A 262 22.19 -17.58 -9.13
C ALA A 262 23.37 -16.78 -9.68
N ALA A 263 23.41 -15.47 -9.41
CA ALA A 263 24.55 -14.62 -9.76
C ALA A 263 25.86 -15.06 -9.07
N VAL A 264 25.79 -15.46 -7.80
CA VAL A 264 26.96 -15.97 -7.05
C VAL A 264 27.45 -17.32 -7.60
N LEU A 265 26.53 -18.16 -8.07
CA LEU A 265 26.86 -19.46 -8.67
C LEU A 265 27.32 -19.37 -10.14
N ALA A 266 27.32 -18.16 -10.72
CA ALA A 266 27.58 -17.90 -12.13
C ALA A 266 26.57 -18.56 -13.10
N GLU A 267 25.35 -18.82 -12.62
CA GLU A 267 24.22 -19.33 -13.42
C GLU A 267 23.44 -18.15 -14.02
N TRP A 268 24.03 -17.53 -15.04
CA TRP A 268 23.51 -16.29 -15.63
C TRP A 268 22.13 -16.45 -16.29
N ASP A 269 21.84 -17.63 -16.85
CA ASP A 269 20.54 -17.91 -17.46
C ASP A 269 19.42 -17.86 -16.41
N ILE A 270 19.62 -18.50 -15.26
CA ILE A 270 18.64 -18.50 -14.17
C ILE A 270 18.53 -17.10 -13.56
N CYS A 271 19.65 -16.42 -13.35
CA CYS A 271 19.66 -15.04 -12.86
C CYS A 271 18.81 -14.12 -13.76
N LEU A 272 19.00 -14.18 -15.07
CA LEU A 272 18.25 -13.37 -16.02
C LEU A 272 16.76 -13.72 -16.04
N GLN A 273 16.41 -15.01 -15.98
CA GLN A 273 15.02 -15.46 -15.89
C GLN A 273 14.35 -14.96 -14.59
N SER A 274 15.03 -15.04 -13.45
CA SER A 274 14.53 -14.52 -12.18
C SER A 274 14.36 -12.99 -12.18
N ILE A 275 15.27 -12.24 -12.80
CA ILE A 275 15.11 -10.79 -12.97
C ILE A 275 13.93 -10.45 -13.90
N ALA A 276 13.79 -11.18 -15.00
CA ALA A 276 12.65 -11.02 -15.92
C ALA A 276 11.32 -11.33 -15.21
N GLN A 277 11.28 -12.40 -14.42
CA GLN A 277 10.15 -12.77 -13.59
C GLN A 277 9.78 -11.68 -12.58
N LEU A 278 10.77 -11.12 -11.87
CA LEU A 278 10.57 -9.98 -10.98
C LEU A 278 9.93 -8.81 -11.73
N ALA A 279 10.48 -8.42 -12.89
CA ALA A 279 9.96 -7.32 -13.69
C ALA A 279 8.50 -7.56 -14.15
N VAL A 280 8.20 -8.75 -14.66
CA VAL A 280 6.84 -9.13 -15.11
C VAL A 280 5.86 -9.08 -13.94
N ASN A 281 6.23 -9.60 -12.77
CA ASN A 281 5.37 -9.58 -11.60
C ASN A 281 5.10 -8.14 -11.11
N LEU A 282 6.14 -7.30 -11.01
CA LEU A 282 5.98 -5.90 -10.60
C LEU A 282 5.04 -5.15 -11.56
N VAL A 283 5.24 -5.30 -12.88
CA VAL A 283 4.38 -4.65 -13.90
C VAL A 283 2.96 -5.21 -13.85
N GLY A 284 2.79 -6.53 -13.73
CA GLY A 284 1.47 -7.17 -13.65
C GLY A 284 0.67 -6.70 -12.44
N ILE A 285 1.30 -6.64 -11.26
CA ILE A 285 0.67 -6.16 -10.03
C ILE A 285 0.23 -4.72 -10.17
N VAL A 286 1.13 -3.83 -10.63
CA VAL A 286 0.81 -2.41 -10.83
C VAL A 286 -0.31 -2.23 -11.84
N ALA A 287 -0.26 -2.94 -12.97
CA ALA A 287 -1.27 -2.84 -14.01
C ALA A 287 -2.65 -3.28 -13.53
N ALA A 288 -2.73 -4.40 -12.81
CA ALA A 288 -3.99 -4.89 -12.25
C ALA A 288 -4.52 -3.97 -11.14
N ALA A 289 -3.66 -3.52 -10.23
CA ALA A 289 -4.03 -2.59 -9.18
C ALA A 289 -4.55 -1.27 -9.77
N ALA A 290 -3.85 -0.71 -10.77
CA ALA A 290 -4.26 0.49 -11.46
C ALA A 290 -5.59 0.30 -12.21
N LEU A 291 -5.80 -0.87 -12.83
CA LEU A 291 -7.06 -1.18 -13.50
C LEU A 291 -8.23 -1.25 -12.51
N VAL A 292 -8.08 -1.96 -11.39
CA VAL A 292 -9.10 -2.03 -10.33
C VAL A 292 -9.44 -0.63 -9.83
N LEU A 293 -8.42 0.17 -9.53
CA LEU A 293 -8.60 1.52 -9.03
C LEU A 293 -9.24 2.45 -10.07
N ALA A 294 -8.85 2.34 -11.35
CA ALA A 294 -9.47 3.09 -12.44
C ALA A 294 -10.94 2.73 -12.63
N LEU A 295 -11.31 1.44 -12.49
CA LEU A 295 -12.70 0.99 -12.54
C LEU A 295 -13.52 1.54 -11.37
N ARG A 296 -12.93 1.60 -10.16
CA ARG A 296 -13.57 2.24 -9.00
C ARG A 296 -13.71 3.75 -9.18
N ASN A 297 -12.67 4.41 -9.71
CA ASN A 297 -12.65 5.86 -9.92
C ASN A 297 -13.69 6.35 -10.97
N ARG A 298 -14.01 5.54 -11.99
CA ARG A 298 -15.02 5.89 -13.01
C ARG A 298 -16.42 6.18 -12.46
N ARG A 299 -16.70 5.84 -11.19
CA ARG A 299 -17.93 6.23 -10.49
C ARG A 299 -17.96 7.71 -10.02
N GLY A 300 -16.92 8.49 -10.32
CA GLY A 300 -16.98 9.96 -10.35
C GLY A 300 -16.66 10.68 -9.05
N GLN A 301 -15.96 10.03 -8.11
CA GLN A 301 -15.71 10.61 -6.78
C GLN A 301 -14.27 11.09 -6.52
N ALA A 302 -13.24 10.66 -7.27
CA ALA A 302 -11.88 11.10 -6.92
C ALA A 302 -11.64 12.57 -7.28
N ARG A 303 -11.53 13.41 -6.25
CA ARG A 303 -10.90 14.74 -6.34
C ARG A 303 -9.53 14.66 -5.68
N ASP A 304 -8.46 14.79 -6.46
CA ASP A 304 -7.14 15.10 -5.91
C ASP A 304 -7.22 16.53 -5.36
N LEU A 305 -7.07 16.68 -4.04
CA LEU A 305 -7.07 17.97 -3.36
C LEU A 305 -5.78 18.77 -3.62
N GLY A 306 -4.84 18.22 -4.41
CA GLY A 306 -3.64 18.89 -4.88
C GLY A 306 -2.61 19.12 -3.77
N ARG A 307 -2.71 18.37 -2.66
CA ARG A 307 -1.76 18.47 -1.56
C ARG A 307 -0.46 17.74 -1.86
N PRO A 308 0.71 18.41 -1.76
CA PRO A 308 1.99 17.73 -1.85
C PRO A 308 2.12 16.73 -0.68
N LEU A 309 2.73 15.57 -0.95
CA LEU A 309 3.04 14.60 0.10
C LEU A 309 3.98 15.23 1.13
N ALA A 310 3.87 14.79 2.38
CA ALA A 310 4.85 15.17 3.40
C ALA A 310 6.26 14.71 2.98
N ASN A 311 7.22 15.64 3.10
CA ASN A 311 8.64 15.38 2.81
C ASN A 311 9.31 14.52 3.88
N GLY A 312 8.68 14.40 5.05
CA GLY A 312 9.22 13.81 6.28
C GLY A 312 8.64 12.47 6.60
#